data_AF-A0A5R9P390-F1
#
_entry.id   AF-A0A5R9P390-F1
#
_cell.length_a   1.000
_cell.length_b   1.000
_cell.length_c   1.000
_cell.angle_alpha   90.00
_cell.angle_beta   90.00
_cell.angle_gamma   90.00
#
_symmetry.space_group_name_H-M   'P 1'
#
loop_
_entity.id
_entity.type
_entity.pdbx_description
1 polymer ?
#
loop_
_entity_poly.entity_id
_entity_poly.type
_entity_poly.pdbx_seq_one_letter_code
_entity_poly.pdbx_strand_id
1 'polypeptide(L)'
;MKAIRAALLAMTFLVPVTSAVAQSTNPLADREDKIIPAVLLWMQQTGVKLTYLGNTGGLRGYLAESATGSMQTVYVTPDGLNAVIGLLYGTNYSEAGSNITGRQLDDMRKRYDAVANAVASVDLNDNATVEQALRELPLQKPEFKLPEFPPADEKADILNKLREDGYELTTLGQEGGLNGFFAKKSGIGQAVYITPDAKHMVVGFMIERGGRNVSGVQIGEMRARFESMDQKSTPADGAAAAKEIPATTQTASAVSQASNPALPTETPEKALPAPVAAVNLPAATGPAEGNEGNPSTVYLSTIDENTFVDAVDKASWFDVGSATAPNLLYMVADPGCPFCHQTWDYIRPFIASNQLRVRVIMISFLKGSDPKAMEIMASPKPGIRYMETDAGARMGTPKIDPNSDHYKSMAGHLLNNRKFTEKFSIEGTPFLAYQDKDGQFYISKGLPASLAAFFHAANLKK
;
A
#
# COMPACT_ATOMS: atom_id res chain seq x y z
N MET A 1 -30.58 -19.72 -29.83
CA MET A 1 -29.95 -20.39 -28.66
C MET A 1 -28.53 -19.93 -28.30
N LYS A 2 -27.66 -19.46 -29.22
CA LYS A 2 -26.38 -18.80 -28.83
C LYS A 2 -26.49 -17.28 -28.58
N ALA A 3 -27.56 -16.63 -29.01
CA ALA A 3 -27.76 -15.18 -28.83
C ALA A 3 -28.38 -14.78 -27.47
N ILE A 4 -28.94 -15.72 -26.70
CA ILE A 4 -29.63 -15.42 -25.43
C ILE A 4 -28.69 -15.58 -24.22
N ARG A 5 -27.58 -16.31 -24.35
CA ARG A 5 -26.48 -16.27 -23.37
C ARG A 5 -25.78 -14.90 -23.31
N ALA A 6 -25.90 -14.08 -24.36
CA ALA A 6 -25.35 -12.73 -24.40
C ALA A 6 -26.24 -11.70 -23.69
N ALA A 7 -27.54 -11.97 -23.52
CA ALA A 7 -28.49 -10.99 -22.96
C ALA A 7 -28.48 -10.96 -21.42
N LEU A 8 -28.11 -12.04 -20.73
CA LEU A 8 -27.94 -12.02 -19.26
C LEU A 8 -26.55 -11.53 -18.80
N LEU A 9 -25.55 -11.51 -19.68
CA LEU A 9 -24.28 -10.81 -19.42
C LEU A 9 -24.32 -9.33 -19.84
N ALA A 10 -25.37 -8.91 -20.55
CA ALA A 10 -25.55 -7.55 -21.05
C ALA A 10 -26.93 -6.97 -20.67
N MET A 11 -27.24 -6.97 -19.37
CA MET A 11 -28.10 -5.92 -18.81
C MET A 11 -27.20 -4.84 -18.18
N THR A 12 -26.50 -4.15 -19.06
CA THR A 12 -26.28 -2.71 -18.92
C THR A 12 -27.64 -2.05 -18.78
N PHE A 13 -28.04 -1.71 -17.56
CA PHE A 13 -29.10 -0.74 -17.34
C PHE A 13 -28.62 0.60 -17.89
N LEU A 14 -29.16 0.99 -19.05
CA LEU A 14 -29.19 2.35 -19.55
C LEU A 14 -30.31 3.11 -18.82
N VAL A 15 -30.09 3.31 -17.52
CA VAL A 15 -30.79 4.27 -16.65
C VAL A 15 -29.68 4.81 -15.75
N PRO A 16 -29.61 6.11 -15.43
CA PRO A 16 -28.68 6.60 -14.42
C PRO A 16 -29.14 6.06 -13.06
N VAL A 17 -28.76 4.81 -12.78
CA VAL A 17 -28.99 4.16 -11.50
C VAL A 17 -27.95 4.74 -10.56
N THR A 18 -28.40 5.56 -9.60
CA THR A 18 -27.55 6.00 -8.50
C THR A 18 -26.97 4.76 -7.79
N SER A 19 -25.72 4.85 -7.34
CA SER A 19 -24.98 3.75 -6.70
C SER A 19 -25.73 3.06 -5.55
N ALA A 20 -26.69 3.74 -4.93
CA ALA A 20 -27.56 3.19 -3.90
C ALA A 20 -28.52 2.08 -4.39
N VAL A 21 -29.02 2.15 -5.63
CA VAL A 21 -30.01 1.18 -6.14
C VAL A 21 -29.34 -0.11 -6.63
N ALA A 22 -28.10 -0.03 -7.15
CA ALA A 22 -27.32 -1.20 -7.57
C ALA A 22 -26.98 -2.17 -6.42
N GLN A 23 -26.99 -1.69 -5.17
CA GLN A 23 -26.73 -2.51 -4.00
C GLN A 23 -28.01 -3.08 -3.37
N SER A 24 -29.16 -2.44 -3.59
CA SER A 24 -30.47 -2.96 -3.19
C SER A 24 -30.84 -4.29 -3.87
N THR A 25 -30.16 -4.62 -4.98
CA THR A 25 -30.30 -5.87 -5.74
C THR A 25 -29.22 -6.91 -5.44
N ASN A 26 -28.21 -6.62 -4.60
CA ASN A 26 -27.20 -7.60 -4.22
C ASN A 26 -27.75 -8.53 -3.10
N PRO A 27 -27.89 -9.84 -3.33
CA PRO A 27 -28.38 -10.78 -2.32
C PRO A 27 -27.35 -11.08 -1.22
N LEU A 28 -26.09 -10.69 -1.42
CA LEU A 28 -24.96 -10.88 -0.50
C LEU A 28 -24.50 -9.57 0.16
N ALA A 29 -25.20 -8.46 -0.11
CA ALA A 29 -24.98 -7.23 0.62
C ALA A 29 -25.41 -7.40 2.08
N ASP A 30 -24.64 -6.80 2.97
CA ASP A 30 -25.03 -6.59 4.36
C ASP A 30 -26.30 -5.72 4.39
N ARG A 31 -27.40 -6.26 4.92
CA ARG A 31 -28.71 -5.59 4.97
C ARG A 31 -29.21 -5.34 6.39
N GLU A 32 -28.39 -5.58 7.40
CA GLU A 32 -28.90 -5.67 8.79
C GLU A 32 -28.75 -4.40 9.61
N ASP A 33 -27.94 -3.43 9.18
CA ASP A 33 -27.85 -2.17 9.90
C ASP A 33 -29.00 -1.22 9.53
N LYS A 34 -29.75 -0.79 10.56
CA LYS A 34 -30.63 0.40 10.45
C LYS A 34 -29.83 1.67 10.11
N ILE A 35 -28.51 1.66 10.33
CA ILE A 35 -27.58 2.78 10.12
C ILE A 35 -26.28 2.24 9.50
N ILE A 36 -26.07 2.51 8.21
CA ILE A 36 -24.83 2.16 7.51
C ILE A 36 -23.66 2.99 8.09
N PRO A 37 -22.52 2.39 8.47
CA PRO A 37 -21.35 3.11 8.95
C PRO A 37 -20.90 4.22 7.99
N ALA A 38 -20.48 5.35 8.54
CA ALA A 38 -20.10 6.53 7.75
C ALA A 38 -18.93 6.25 6.80
N VAL A 39 -17.95 5.46 7.24
CA VAL A 39 -16.82 5.05 6.39
C VAL A 39 -17.28 4.19 5.21
N LEU A 40 -18.24 3.29 5.40
CA LEU A 40 -18.75 2.45 4.30
C LEU A 40 -19.56 3.27 3.30
N LEU A 41 -20.39 4.20 3.80
CA LEU A 41 -21.15 5.12 2.95
C LEU A 41 -20.23 5.91 2.02
N TRP A 42 -19.15 6.46 2.57
CA TRP A 42 -18.20 7.21 1.78
C TRP A 42 -17.43 6.31 0.78
N MET A 43 -17.06 5.08 1.16
CA MET A 43 -16.50 4.10 0.23
C MET A 43 -17.40 3.88 -0.98
N GLN A 44 -18.69 3.63 -0.74
CA GLN A 44 -19.69 3.43 -1.79
C GLN A 44 -19.85 4.66 -2.68
N GLN A 45 -19.87 5.86 -2.10
CA GLN A 45 -19.94 7.12 -2.85
C GLN A 45 -18.75 7.32 -3.79
N THR A 46 -17.57 6.81 -3.41
CA THR A 46 -16.36 6.84 -4.26
C THR A 46 -16.29 5.70 -5.28
N GLY A 47 -17.35 4.90 -5.42
CA GLY A 47 -17.45 3.83 -6.40
C GLY A 47 -16.85 2.49 -5.95
N VAL A 48 -16.60 2.31 -4.65
CA VAL A 48 -16.17 1.02 -4.09
C VAL A 48 -17.39 0.12 -3.89
N LYS A 49 -17.34 -1.08 -4.46
CA LYS A 49 -18.33 -2.14 -4.17
C LYS A 49 -17.87 -2.88 -2.92
N LEU A 50 -18.80 -3.08 -1.99
CA LEU A 50 -18.53 -3.77 -0.73
C LEU A 50 -19.26 -5.09 -0.68
N THR A 51 -18.51 -6.16 -0.42
CA THR A 51 -19.05 -7.50 -0.21
C THR A 51 -18.74 -7.92 1.22
N TYR A 52 -19.76 -8.29 1.98
CA TYR A 52 -19.58 -8.60 3.39
C TYR A 52 -18.82 -9.92 3.60
N LEU A 53 -17.83 -9.92 4.49
CA LEU A 53 -16.97 -11.07 4.81
C LEU A 53 -17.37 -11.77 6.10
N GLY A 54 -17.58 -11.03 7.19
CA GLY A 54 -17.86 -11.61 8.50
C GLY A 54 -17.64 -10.65 9.66
N ASN A 55 -18.13 -11.04 10.83
CA ASN A 55 -17.96 -10.32 12.09
C ASN A 55 -17.01 -11.09 12.98
N THR A 56 -15.80 -10.58 13.17
CA THR A 56 -14.81 -11.24 14.02
C THR A 56 -13.99 -10.19 14.73
N GLY A 57 -13.61 -10.45 15.98
CA GLY A 57 -12.89 -9.47 16.79
C GLY A 57 -13.77 -8.34 17.35
N GLY A 58 -15.03 -8.24 16.93
CA GLY A 58 -15.82 -7.02 17.10
C GLY A 58 -15.79 -6.07 15.89
N LEU A 59 -15.17 -6.49 14.79
CA LEU A 59 -15.08 -5.73 13.55
C LEU A 59 -15.97 -6.33 12.47
N ARG A 60 -16.55 -5.48 11.63
CA ARG A 60 -17.25 -5.89 10.40
C ARG A 60 -16.25 -5.93 9.25
N GLY A 61 -16.02 -7.10 8.69
CA GLY A 61 -15.15 -7.32 7.54
C GLY A 61 -15.88 -7.20 6.21
N TYR A 62 -15.25 -6.56 5.24
CA TYR A 62 -15.73 -6.44 3.86
C TYR A 62 -14.59 -6.67 2.85
N LEU A 63 -14.92 -7.26 1.71
CA LEU A 63 -14.11 -7.23 0.50
C LEU A 63 -14.54 -6.00 -0.29
N ALA A 64 -13.65 -5.03 -0.39
CA ALA A 64 -13.81 -3.79 -1.12
C ALA A 64 -13.21 -3.94 -2.52
N GLU A 65 -14.03 -3.78 -3.55
CA GLU A 65 -13.62 -3.73 -4.96
C GLU A 65 -13.69 -2.28 -5.43
N SER A 66 -12.55 -1.70 -5.82
CA SER A 66 -12.51 -0.36 -6.41
C SER A 66 -13.21 -0.32 -7.76
N ALA A 67 -13.50 0.89 -8.26
CA ALA A 67 -14.00 1.06 -9.63
C ALA A 67 -13.07 0.48 -10.72
N THR A 68 -11.78 0.31 -10.42
CA THR A 68 -10.77 -0.30 -11.30
C THR A 68 -10.65 -1.82 -11.13
N GLY A 69 -11.48 -2.43 -10.29
CA GLY A 69 -11.50 -3.87 -10.02
C GLY A 69 -10.45 -4.36 -9.01
N SER A 70 -9.76 -3.45 -8.32
CA SER A 70 -8.79 -3.82 -7.27
C SER A 70 -9.53 -4.24 -6.00
N MET A 71 -9.24 -5.44 -5.51
CA MET A 71 -9.91 -6.01 -4.35
C MET A 71 -9.03 -5.98 -3.10
N GLN A 72 -9.61 -5.61 -1.97
CA GLN A 72 -8.92 -5.39 -0.70
C GLN A 72 -9.85 -5.80 0.46
N THR A 73 -9.28 -6.23 1.57
CA THR A 73 -10.06 -6.54 2.79
C THR A 73 -10.05 -5.34 3.73
N VAL A 74 -11.23 -5.02 4.26
CA VAL A 74 -11.50 -3.83 5.07
C VAL A 74 -12.24 -4.25 6.33
N TYR A 75 -11.80 -3.78 7.49
CA TYR A 75 -12.43 -4.03 8.78
C TYR A 75 -12.90 -2.73 9.41
N VAL A 76 -14.21 -2.56 9.52
CA VAL A 76 -14.83 -1.35 10.09
C VAL A 76 -14.67 -1.36 11.60
N THR A 77 -14.19 -0.24 12.14
CA THR A 77 -13.99 -0.04 13.57
C THR A 77 -15.33 0.15 14.30
N PRO A 78 -15.40 -0.11 15.61
CA PRO A 78 -16.63 0.03 16.41
C PRO A 78 -17.34 1.38 16.30
N ASP A 79 -16.60 2.47 16.16
CA ASP A 79 -17.17 3.83 16.01
C ASP A 79 -17.91 4.04 14.68
N GLY A 80 -17.70 3.18 13.69
CA GLY A 80 -18.23 3.31 12.33
C GLY A 80 -17.67 4.47 11.52
N LEU A 81 -16.68 5.21 12.04
CA LEU A 81 -16.03 6.34 11.39
C LEU A 81 -14.72 5.93 10.73
N ASN A 82 -14.05 4.89 11.25
CA ASN A 82 -12.78 4.41 10.74
C ASN A 82 -12.89 2.99 10.14
N ALA A 83 -11.89 2.62 9.36
CA ALA A 83 -11.72 1.27 8.87
C ALA A 83 -10.24 0.92 8.75
N VAL A 84 -9.88 -0.32 9.07
CA VAL A 84 -8.52 -0.84 8.85
C VAL A 84 -8.51 -1.66 7.57
N ILE A 85 -7.70 -1.24 6.61
CA ILE A 85 -7.43 -2.03 5.41
C ILE A 85 -6.26 -2.96 5.72
N GLY A 86 -6.51 -4.26 5.65
CA GLY A 86 -5.51 -5.24 6.08
C GLY A 86 -6.09 -6.63 6.30
N LEU A 87 -5.31 -7.45 7.00
CA LEU A 87 -5.63 -8.85 7.29
C LEU A 87 -5.85 -9.06 8.79
N LEU A 88 -6.91 -9.77 9.13
CA LEU A 88 -7.30 -10.14 10.48
C LEU A 88 -6.68 -11.50 10.85
N TYR A 89 -6.07 -11.54 12.03
CA TYR A 89 -5.43 -12.72 12.59
C TYR A 89 -5.84 -12.93 14.04
N GLY A 90 -5.87 -14.19 14.48
CA GLY A 90 -5.98 -14.54 15.90
C GLY A 90 -4.63 -14.67 16.59
N THR A 91 -4.64 -15.10 17.85
CA THR A 91 -3.44 -15.37 18.65
C THR A 91 -2.49 -16.42 18.04
N ASN A 92 -3.02 -17.31 17.21
CA ASN A 92 -2.23 -18.31 16.51
C ASN A 92 -1.76 -17.87 15.10
N TYR A 93 -1.64 -16.56 14.84
CA TYR A 93 -1.34 -15.94 13.54
C TYR A 93 -0.19 -16.56 12.74
N SER A 94 0.70 -17.27 13.42
CA SER A 94 1.87 -17.89 12.83
C SER A 94 1.63 -19.35 12.40
N GLU A 95 0.53 -19.97 12.80
CA GLU A 95 0.14 -21.33 12.40
C GLU A 95 -0.56 -21.35 11.04
N ALA A 96 -0.41 -22.45 10.29
CA ALA A 96 -1.12 -22.67 9.04
C ALA A 96 -2.64 -22.71 9.29
N GLY A 97 -3.41 -21.94 8.51
CA GLY A 97 -4.86 -21.85 8.64
C GLY A 97 -5.35 -20.87 9.71
N SER A 98 -4.47 -20.17 10.43
CA SER A 98 -4.82 -19.16 11.44
C SER A 98 -5.34 -17.85 10.86
N ASN A 99 -5.08 -17.57 9.58
CA ASN A 99 -5.56 -16.40 8.84
C ASN A 99 -7.10 -16.35 8.84
N ILE A 100 -7.67 -15.45 9.64
CA ILE A 100 -9.11 -15.28 9.79
C ILE A 100 -9.70 -14.74 8.49
N THR A 101 -9.05 -13.74 7.89
CA THR A 101 -9.48 -13.16 6.61
C THR A 101 -9.57 -14.20 5.50
N GLY A 102 -8.60 -15.13 5.43
CA GLY A 102 -8.62 -16.23 4.48
C GLY A 102 -9.88 -17.10 4.65
N ARG A 103 -10.20 -17.49 5.89
CA ARG A 103 -11.42 -18.27 6.18
C ARG A 103 -12.70 -17.49 5.85
N GLN A 104 -12.73 -16.19 6.16
CA GLN A 104 -13.86 -15.33 5.82
C GLN A 104 -14.08 -15.19 4.29
N LEU A 105 -12.99 -15.13 3.51
CA LEU A 105 -13.05 -15.12 2.05
C LEU A 105 -13.54 -16.46 1.48
N ASP A 106 -13.09 -17.58 2.05
CA ASP A 106 -13.57 -18.91 1.66
C ASP A 106 -15.06 -19.07 1.95
N ASP A 107 -15.52 -18.61 3.12
CA ASP A 107 -16.94 -18.66 3.50
C ASP A 107 -17.79 -17.70 2.67
N MET A 108 -17.25 -16.53 2.31
CA MET A 108 -17.86 -15.64 1.31
C MET A 108 -18.02 -16.34 -0.03
N ARG A 109 -16.98 -17.00 -0.54
CA ARG A 109 -17.04 -17.73 -1.82
C ARG A 109 -18.09 -18.83 -1.81
N LYS A 110 -18.18 -19.63 -0.74
CA LYS A 110 -19.22 -20.65 -0.58
C LYS A 110 -20.62 -20.04 -0.64
N ARG A 111 -20.84 -18.85 -0.04
CA ARG A 111 -22.11 -18.12 -0.14
C ARG A 111 -22.42 -17.70 -1.58
N TYR A 112 -21.43 -17.23 -2.34
CA TYR A 112 -21.59 -16.92 -3.77
C TYR A 112 -21.95 -18.17 -4.59
N ASP A 113 -21.23 -19.27 -4.40
CA ASP A 113 -21.47 -20.53 -5.12
C ASP A 113 -22.88 -21.06 -4.83
N ALA A 114 -23.36 -20.94 -3.58
CA ALA A 114 -24.72 -21.30 -3.21
C ALA A 114 -25.78 -20.47 -3.94
N VAL A 115 -25.60 -19.14 -4.03
CA VAL A 115 -26.51 -18.27 -4.80
C VAL A 115 -26.49 -18.62 -6.28
N ALA A 116 -25.30 -18.79 -6.86
CA ALA A 116 -25.15 -19.13 -8.27
C ALA A 116 -25.83 -20.46 -8.64
N ASN A 117 -25.67 -21.48 -7.79
CA ASN A 117 -26.33 -22.77 -7.97
C ASN A 117 -27.86 -22.67 -7.87
N ALA A 118 -28.39 -21.91 -6.92
CA ALA A 118 -29.82 -21.72 -6.80
C ALA A 118 -30.40 -20.99 -8.00
N VAL A 119 -29.78 -19.90 -8.45
CA VAL A 119 -30.21 -19.16 -9.65
C VAL A 119 -30.17 -20.05 -10.90
N ALA A 120 -29.15 -20.92 -11.03
CA ALA A 120 -29.06 -21.85 -12.15
C ALA A 120 -30.16 -22.92 -12.18
N SER A 121 -30.81 -23.19 -11.04
CA SER A 121 -31.91 -24.15 -10.92
C SER A 121 -33.30 -23.56 -11.17
N VAL A 122 -33.40 -22.24 -11.41
CA VAL A 122 -34.67 -21.55 -11.67
C VAL A 122 -35.02 -21.55 -13.16
N ASP A 123 -36.27 -21.84 -13.50
CA ASP A 123 -36.79 -21.60 -14.85
C ASP A 123 -36.91 -20.09 -15.11
N LEU A 124 -36.04 -19.56 -15.97
CA LEU A 124 -35.90 -18.13 -16.25
C LEU A 124 -37.05 -17.52 -17.06
N ASN A 125 -38.07 -18.32 -17.43
CA ASN A 125 -39.23 -17.82 -18.17
C ASN A 125 -40.31 -17.19 -17.27
N ASP A 126 -40.17 -17.30 -15.95
CA ASP A 126 -41.09 -16.70 -14.99
C ASP A 126 -40.32 -15.89 -13.93
N ASN A 127 -40.52 -14.57 -13.93
CA ASN A 127 -39.85 -13.65 -13.01
C ASN A 127 -40.28 -13.87 -11.55
N ALA A 128 -41.48 -14.40 -11.30
CA ALA A 128 -41.94 -14.70 -9.94
C ALA A 128 -41.11 -15.83 -9.30
N THR A 129 -40.70 -16.83 -10.09
CA THR A 129 -39.87 -17.94 -9.62
C THR A 129 -38.44 -17.55 -9.26
N VAL A 130 -37.86 -16.51 -9.88
CA VAL A 130 -36.50 -16.03 -9.54
C VAL A 130 -36.49 -15.34 -8.17
N GLU A 131 -37.46 -14.47 -7.91
CA GLU A 131 -37.55 -13.78 -6.61
C GLU A 131 -37.86 -14.77 -5.48
N GLN A 132 -38.73 -15.76 -5.73
CA GLN A 132 -39.04 -16.80 -4.77
C GLN A 132 -37.84 -17.71 -4.48
N ALA A 133 -37.11 -18.15 -5.50
CA ALA A 133 -35.89 -18.96 -5.33
C ALA A 133 -34.79 -18.21 -4.55
N LEU A 134 -34.65 -16.89 -4.76
CA LEU A 134 -33.72 -16.06 -3.98
C LEU A 134 -34.13 -15.93 -2.50
N ARG A 135 -35.44 -15.99 -2.19
CA ARG A 135 -35.96 -15.94 -0.80
C ARG A 135 -35.85 -17.27 -0.06
N GLU A 136 -35.95 -18.39 -0.78
CA GLU A 136 -35.87 -19.76 -0.22
C GLU A 136 -34.42 -20.23 -0.02
N LEU A 137 -33.44 -19.51 -0.57
CA LEU A 137 -32.02 -19.76 -0.35
C LEU A 137 -31.68 -19.71 1.16
N PRO A 138 -31.04 -20.75 1.73
CA PRO A 138 -30.57 -20.75 3.11
C PRO A 138 -29.28 -19.92 3.23
N LEU A 139 -29.34 -18.64 2.87
CA LEU A 139 -28.28 -17.69 3.15
C LEU A 139 -28.25 -17.47 4.65
N GLN A 140 -27.28 -18.08 5.34
CA GLN A 140 -26.95 -17.68 6.70
C GLN A 140 -26.54 -16.21 6.65
N LYS A 141 -27.45 -15.35 7.08
CA LYS A 141 -27.18 -13.93 7.31
C LYS A 141 -26.35 -13.83 8.59
N PRO A 142 -25.13 -13.30 8.51
CA PRO A 142 -24.28 -13.23 9.69
C PRO A 142 -24.79 -12.11 10.59
N GLU A 143 -25.40 -12.47 11.72
CA GLU A 143 -25.91 -11.50 12.68
C GLU A 143 -24.75 -10.63 13.22
N PHE A 144 -24.87 -9.31 13.13
CA PHE A 144 -23.96 -8.38 13.80
C PHE A 144 -24.60 -7.88 15.09
N LYS A 145 -24.06 -8.34 16.23
CA LYS A 145 -24.29 -7.68 17.51
C LYS A 145 -23.10 -6.78 17.74
N LEU A 146 -23.33 -5.46 17.79
CA LEU A 146 -22.37 -4.49 18.31
C LEU A 146 -22.10 -4.88 19.77
N PRO A 147 -20.93 -5.41 20.09
CA PRO A 147 -20.67 -5.83 21.45
C PRO A 147 -20.28 -4.58 22.25
N GLU A 148 -20.78 -4.48 23.48
CA GLU A 148 -20.31 -3.49 24.45
C GLU A 148 -18.90 -3.87 24.86
N PHE A 149 -17.91 -3.42 24.11
CA PHE A 149 -16.53 -3.73 24.41
C PHE A 149 -15.89 -2.62 25.23
N PRO A 150 -15.28 -2.94 26.39
CA PRO A 150 -14.25 -2.07 26.92
C PRO A 150 -13.05 -2.04 25.94
N PRO A 151 -12.24 -0.96 25.93
CA PRO A 151 -10.96 -0.95 25.23
C PRO A 151 -10.16 -2.22 25.54
N ALA A 152 -9.49 -2.79 24.53
CA ALA A 152 -8.53 -3.86 24.80
C ALA A 152 -7.49 -3.37 25.84
N ASP A 153 -7.17 -4.19 26.83
CA ASP A 153 -6.09 -3.87 27.80
C ASP A 153 -4.73 -4.12 27.14
N GLU A 154 -3.68 -3.36 27.49
CA GLU A 154 -2.29 -3.58 27.05
C GLU A 154 -1.75 -4.98 27.39
N LYS A 155 -2.48 -5.70 28.26
CA LYS A 155 -2.24 -7.08 28.69
C LYS A 155 -2.85 -8.16 27.77
N ALA A 156 -3.43 -7.79 26.63
CA ALA A 156 -4.02 -8.75 25.70
C ALA A 156 -3.05 -9.91 25.35
N ASP A 157 -3.54 -11.15 25.38
CA ASP A 157 -2.73 -12.35 25.12
C ASP A 157 -1.99 -12.29 23.77
N ILE A 158 -2.63 -11.68 22.77
CA ILE A 158 -2.04 -11.50 21.44
C ILE A 158 -0.80 -10.58 21.46
N LEU A 159 -0.77 -9.56 22.33
CA LEU A 159 0.38 -8.68 22.50
C LEU A 159 1.53 -9.40 23.20
N ASN A 160 1.23 -10.23 24.19
CA ASN A 160 2.24 -11.07 24.86
C ASN A 160 2.86 -12.05 23.87
N LYS A 161 2.03 -12.71 23.05
CA LYS A 161 2.51 -13.63 22.02
C LYS A 161 3.41 -12.97 20.98
N LEU A 162 3.08 -11.74 20.55
CA LEU A 162 3.92 -10.94 19.65
C LEU A 162 5.29 -10.66 20.26
N ARG A 163 5.35 -10.25 21.53
CA ARG A 163 6.61 -10.01 22.24
C ARG A 163 7.43 -11.29 22.37
N GLU A 164 6.80 -12.42 22.70
CA GLU A 164 7.44 -13.75 22.75
C GLU A 164 8.04 -14.16 21.39
N ASP A 165 7.37 -13.80 20.28
CA ASP A 165 7.87 -14.06 18.92
C ASP A 165 8.94 -13.07 18.44
N GLY A 166 9.40 -12.16 19.31
CA GLY A 166 10.50 -11.23 19.04
C GLY A 166 10.08 -9.90 18.40
N TYR A 167 8.80 -9.52 18.50
CA TYR A 167 8.35 -8.20 18.07
C TYR A 167 8.58 -7.14 19.15
N GLU A 168 9.24 -6.05 18.76
CA GLU A 168 9.25 -4.79 19.49
C GLU A 168 7.93 -4.06 19.20
N LEU A 169 7.14 -3.77 20.24
CA LEU A 169 5.84 -3.11 20.11
C LEU A 169 5.93 -1.69 20.66
N THR A 170 5.66 -0.70 19.81
CA THR A 170 5.48 0.70 20.24
C THR A 170 4.02 1.10 20.10
N THR A 171 3.42 1.71 21.12
CA THR A 171 2.03 2.17 21.05
C THR A 171 1.84 3.29 20.01
N LEU A 172 0.81 3.16 19.18
CA LEU A 172 0.32 4.19 18.25
C LEU A 172 -0.87 4.97 18.84
N GLY A 173 -1.34 4.60 20.04
CA GLY A 173 -2.54 5.17 20.66
C GLY A 173 -3.81 4.40 20.32
N GLN A 174 -4.94 4.92 20.80
CA GLN A 174 -6.26 4.35 20.57
C GLN A 174 -7.02 5.18 19.55
N GLU A 175 -7.60 4.55 18.54
CA GLU A 175 -8.43 5.20 17.52
C GLU A 175 -9.54 4.27 17.04
N GLY A 176 -10.73 4.82 16.83
CA GLY A 176 -11.93 4.07 16.43
C GLY A 176 -12.37 2.94 17.36
N GLY A 177 -11.85 2.88 18.59
CA GLY A 177 -12.08 1.77 19.52
C GLY A 177 -11.07 0.63 19.41
N LEU A 178 -9.99 0.80 18.65
CA LEU A 178 -8.87 -0.14 18.53
C LEU A 178 -7.61 0.44 19.16
N ASN A 179 -6.77 -0.43 19.74
CA ASN A 179 -5.44 -0.03 20.17
C ASN A 179 -4.43 -0.33 19.07
N GLY A 180 -3.77 0.71 18.58
CA GLY A 180 -2.74 0.62 17.56
C GLY A 180 -1.36 0.38 18.19
N PHE A 181 -0.56 -0.47 17.54
CA PHE A 181 0.84 -0.67 17.83
C PHE A 181 1.66 -0.71 16.54
N PHE A 182 2.87 -0.18 16.59
CA PHE A 182 3.89 -0.39 15.58
C PHE A 182 4.72 -1.60 16.01
N ALA A 183 4.55 -2.71 15.30
CA ALA A 183 5.25 -3.95 15.55
C ALA A 183 6.49 -4.04 14.64
N LYS A 184 7.67 -4.06 15.24
CA LYS A 184 8.96 -4.11 14.54
C LYS A 184 9.69 -5.41 14.87
N LYS A 185 10.19 -6.12 13.87
CA LYS A 185 11.06 -7.29 14.03
C LYS A 185 12.09 -7.30 12.91
N SER A 186 13.36 -7.49 13.25
CA SER A 186 14.47 -7.55 12.28
C SER A 186 14.52 -6.34 11.32
N GLY A 187 14.22 -5.14 11.83
CA GLY A 187 14.21 -3.91 11.04
C GLY A 187 12.93 -3.65 10.23
N ILE A 188 12.05 -4.63 10.09
CA ILE A 188 10.78 -4.51 9.38
C ILE A 188 9.69 -4.10 10.38
N GLY A 189 9.03 -2.97 10.12
CA GLY A 189 7.98 -2.42 10.98
C GLY A 189 6.64 -2.30 10.29
N GLN A 190 5.55 -2.57 11.00
CA GLN A 190 4.19 -2.46 10.48
C GLN A 190 3.18 -2.07 11.56
N ALA A 191 2.11 -1.40 11.16
CA ALA A 191 1.00 -1.10 12.06
C ALA A 191 0.11 -2.33 12.27
N VAL A 192 -0.25 -2.56 13.52
CA VAL A 192 -1.19 -3.60 13.96
C VAL A 192 -2.23 -2.97 14.87
N TYR A 193 -3.49 -3.37 14.72
CA TYR A 193 -4.61 -2.87 15.49
C TYR A 193 -5.28 -4.00 16.24
N ILE A 194 -5.25 -3.95 17.56
CA ILE A 194 -5.86 -4.97 18.41
C ILE A 194 -7.37 -4.78 18.42
N THR A 195 -8.08 -5.88 18.17
CA THR A 195 -9.54 -5.87 18.12
C THR A 195 -10.14 -5.75 19.51
N PRO A 196 -11.39 -5.25 19.64
CA PRO A 196 -12.02 -5.05 20.94
C PRO A 196 -12.12 -6.30 21.81
N ASP A 197 -12.21 -7.49 21.21
CA ASP A 197 -12.22 -8.75 21.97
C ASP A 197 -10.84 -9.16 22.53
N ALA A 198 -9.78 -8.39 22.26
CA ALA A 198 -8.40 -8.62 22.66
C ALA A 198 -7.77 -9.95 22.18
N LYS A 199 -8.47 -10.70 21.31
CA LYS A 199 -8.04 -12.02 20.81
C LYS A 199 -7.57 -11.97 19.37
N HIS A 200 -7.87 -10.90 18.66
CA HIS A 200 -7.48 -10.72 17.28
C HIS A 200 -6.72 -9.41 17.07
N MET A 201 -6.06 -9.32 15.93
CA MET A 201 -5.42 -8.11 15.44
C MET A 201 -5.64 -7.98 13.94
N VAL A 202 -5.75 -6.75 13.46
CA VAL A 202 -5.66 -6.43 12.05
C VAL A 202 -4.25 -5.91 11.75
N VAL A 203 -3.52 -6.59 10.88
CA VAL A 203 -2.24 -6.12 10.32
C VAL A 203 -2.56 -5.32 9.07
N GLY A 204 -2.29 -4.02 9.09
CA GLY A 204 -2.74 -3.10 8.05
C GLY A 204 -2.66 -1.64 8.48
N PHE A 205 -3.36 -0.77 7.76
CA PHE A 205 -3.42 0.64 8.09
C PHE A 205 -4.87 1.13 8.19
N MET A 206 -5.10 2.02 9.14
CA MET A 206 -6.37 2.63 9.44
C MET A 206 -6.57 3.88 8.58
N ILE A 207 -7.79 4.02 8.10
CA ILE A 207 -8.30 5.20 7.42
C ILE A 207 -9.55 5.69 8.13
N GLU A 208 -9.77 7.00 8.09
CA GLU A 208 -11.02 7.62 8.51
C GLU A 208 -11.98 7.74 7.33
N ARG A 209 -13.27 7.99 7.60
CA ARG A 209 -14.18 8.61 6.62
C ARG A 209 -13.50 9.83 5.98
N GLY A 210 -13.60 9.97 4.67
CA GLY A 210 -12.86 11.01 3.94
C GLY A 210 -11.41 10.64 3.60
N GLY A 211 -10.90 9.53 4.17
CA GLY A 211 -9.76 8.69 3.75
C GLY A 211 -8.38 9.14 4.18
N ARG A 212 -8.38 10.08 5.12
CA ARG A 212 -7.19 10.41 5.90
C ARG A 212 -6.55 9.12 6.41
N ASN A 213 -5.26 8.94 6.10
CA ASN A 213 -4.47 7.81 6.58
C ASN A 213 -4.09 8.04 8.05
N VAL A 214 -4.90 7.49 8.94
CA VAL A 214 -4.73 7.58 10.39
C VAL A 214 -3.42 6.93 10.82
N SER A 215 -3.07 5.75 10.30
CA SER A 215 -1.81 5.09 10.66
C SER A 215 -0.59 5.92 10.32
N GLY A 216 -0.62 6.62 9.18
CA GLY A 216 0.47 7.51 8.77
C GLY A 216 0.70 8.63 9.79
N VAL A 217 -0.39 9.24 10.28
CA VAL A 217 -0.34 10.26 11.33
C VAL A 217 0.22 9.67 12.63
N GLN A 218 -0.33 8.53 13.07
CA GLN A 218 0.10 7.88 14.31
C GLN A 218 1.59 7.47 14.30
N ILE A 219 2.08 6.96 13.16
CA ILE A 219 3.49 6.60 12.98
C ILE A 219 4.37 7.86 12.97
N GLY A 220 3.91 8.94 12.34
CA GLY A 220 4.60 10.24 12.38
C GLY A 220 4.74 10.77 13.80
N GLU A 221 3.65 10.79 14.56
CA GLU A 221 3.63 11.20 15.97
C GLU A 221 4.49 10.28 16.85
N MET A 222 4.48 8.96 16.58
CA MET A 222 5.37 8.02 17.24
C MET A 222 6.85 8.36 17.00
N ARG A 223 7.25 8.63 15.76
CA ARG A 223 8.64 9.00 15.43
C ARG A 223 9.04 10.31 16.11
N ALA A 224 8.17 11.33 16.06
CA ALA A 224 8.41 12.60 16.74
C ALA A 224 8.58 12.44 18.27
N ARG A 225 7.83 11.52 18.90
CA ARG A 225 8.01 11.18 20.32
C ARG A 225 9.41 10.64 20.60
N PHE A 226 9.93 9.72 19.77
CA PHE A 226 11.30 9.20 19.94
C PHE A 226 12.37 10.26 19.70
N GLU A 227 12.25 11.06 18.64
CA GLU A 227 13.19 12.15 18.35
C GLU A 227 13.27 13.17 19.50
N SER A 228 12.14 13.48 20.13
CA SER A 228 12.09 14.37 21.29
C SER A 228 12.71 13.79 22.56
N MET A 229 12.77 12.46 22.67
CA MET A 229 13.43 11.76 23.78
C MET A 229 14.95 11.71 23.60
N ASP A 230 15.42 11.53 22.35
CA ASP A 230 16.85 11.55 22.02
C ASP A 230 17.47 12.96 22.17
N GLN A 231 16.70 14.01 21.91
CA GLN A 231 17.15 15.39 22.15
C GLN A 231 17.20 15.76 23.65
N LYS A 232 16.39 15.12 24.50
CA LYS A 232 16.39 15.35 25.96
C LYS A 232 17.48 14.59 26.72
N SER A 233 18.12 13.61 26.09
CA SER A 233 19.16 12.76 26.70
C SER A 233 20.59 13.23 26.42
N THR A 234 20.79 14.39 25.77
CA THR A 234 22.12 15.01 25.63
C THR A 234 22.35 16.02 26.77
N PRO A 235 23.35 15.82 27.66
CA PRO A 235 23.72 16.84 28.64
C PRO A 235 24.31 18.05 27.93
N ALA A 236 23.73 19.21 28.16
CA ALA A 236 24.34 20.48 27.83
C ALA A 236 25.48 20.75 28.81
N ASP A 237 26.73 20.74 28.33
CA ASP A 237 27.82 21.50 28.93
C ASP A 237 28.97 21.71 27.93
N GLY A 238 29.42 22.96 27.81
CA GLY A 238 30.81 23.30 27.44
C GLY A 238 31.09 23.73 26.00
N ALA A 239 30.82 25.00 25.69
CA ALA A 239 31.48 25.70 24.59
C ALA A 239 32.99 25.87 24.85
N ALA A 240 33.85 25.58 23.86
CA ALA A 240 34.99 26.44 23.44
C ALA A 240 35.94 25.79 22.39
N ALA A 241 36.19 26.57 21.34
CA ALA A 241 37.46 26.77 20.62
C ALA A 241 38.07 25.68 19.72
N ALA A 242 38.29 26.11 18.47
CA ALA A 242 39.03 25.45 17.39
C ALA A 242 40.56 25.36 17.63
N LYS A 243 41.20 24.31 17.09
CA LYS A 243 42.48 24.39 16.34
C LYS A 243 42.90 23.05 15.70
N GLU A 244 43.13 23.14 14.39
CA GLU A 244 44.19 22.52 13.54
C GLU A 244 44.64 21.04 13.72
N ILE A 245 44.64 20.33 12.59
CA ILE A 245 45.31 19.05 12.29
C ILE A 245 46.82 19.30 12.02
N PRO A 246 47.74 18.32 12.14
CA PRO A 246 48.04 17.48 10.96
C PRO A 246 48.43 16.00 11.23
N ALA A 247 48.36 15.25 10.12
CA ALA A 247 48.64 13.84 9.82
C ALA A 247 49.91 13.18 10.41
N THR A 248 49.91 11.83 10.55
CA THR A 248 50.74 10.90 9.71
C THR A 248 50.56 9.39 10.04
N THR A 249 50.24 8.59 9.00
CA THR A 249 50.95 7.39 8.45
C THR A 249 50.88 5.97 9.09
N GLN A 250 50.41 5.02 8.24
CA GLN A 250 50.79 3.58 8.05
C GLN A 250 50.54 2.57 9.19
N THR A 251 50.09 1.32 8.97
CA THR A 251 50.59 0.29 8.02
C THR A 251 49.60 -0.88 7.90
N ALA A 252 49.77 -1.69 6.84
CA ALA A 252 48.89 -2.74 6.34
C ALA A 252 49.24 -4.18 6.81
N SER A 253 48.41 -5.15 6.35
CA SER A 253 48.61 -6.63 6.20
C SER A 253 47.87 -7.49 7.24
N ALA A 254 47.26 -8.65 6.95
CA ALA A 254 47.35 -9.57 5.82
C ALA A 254 46.09 -10.46 5.68
N VAL A 255 45.99 -11.07 4.49
CA VAL A 255 45.00 -12.03 3.99
C VAL A 255 45.18 -13.44 4.59
N SER A 256 44.10 -14.19 4.80
CA SER A 256 44.09 -15.65 4.60
C SER A 256 42.72 -16.15 4.14
N GLN A 257 42.76 -17.12 3.22
CA GLN A 257 41.66 -17.66 2.43
C GLN A 257 41.01 -18.90 3.07
N ALA A 258 39.76 -19.12 2.62
CA ALA A 258 39.11 -20.41 2.32
C ALA A 258 38.70 -21.34 3.47
N SER A 259 37.39 -21.55 3.61
CA SER A 259 36.72 -22.77 3.14
C SER A 259 35.20 -22.67 3.34
N ASN A 260 34.45 -23.05 2.31
CA ASN A 260 33.01 -23.28 2.39
C ASN A 260 32.79 -24.73 2.83
N PRO A 261 31.90 -24.99 3.80
CA PRO A 261 31.06 -26.16 3.70
C PRO A 261 29.57 -25.81 3.85
N ALA A 262 28.79 -26.32 2.89
CA ALA A 262 27.38 -26.72 2.90
C ALA A 262 26.37 -26.04 3.85
N LEU A 263 25.24 -25.65 3.25
CA LEU A 263 23.94 -25.41 3.90
C LEU A 263 23.65 -26.39 5.06
N PRO A 264 23.14 -25.86 6.17
CA PRO A 264 22.01 -26.44 6.87
C PRO A 264 20.72 -25.76 6.36
N THR A 265 19.77 -26.60 5.99
CA THR A 265 18.35 -26.27 5.87
C THR A 265 17.84 -25.61 7.15
N GLU A 266 17.61 -24.30 7.13
CA GLU A 266 16.80 -23.61 8.13
C GLU A 266 15.36 -23.46 7.63
N THR A 267 14.46 -24.06 8.38
CA THR A 267 13.00 -23.85 8.41
C THR A 267 12.68 -22.35 8.47
N PRO A 268 11.59 -21.86 7.84
CA PRO A 268 11.29 -20.44 7.80
C PRO A 268 10.96 -19.91 9.20
N GLU A 269 11.65 -18.85 9.61
CA GLU A 269 11.30 -18.10 10.82
C GLU A 269 9.91 -17.46 10.67
N LYS A 270 9.01 -17.71 11.62
CA LYS A 270 7.62 -17.22 11.65
C LYS A 270 7.60 -15.67 11.71
N ALA A 271 7.42 -15.03 10.56
CA ALA A 271 7.10 -13.60 10.47
C ALA A 271 5.58 -13.41 10.34
N LEU A 272 5.07 -12.31 10.89
CA LEU A 272 3.73 -11.79 10.59
C LEU A 272 3.57 -11.69 9.06
N PRO A 273 2.42 -12.09 8.50
CA PRO A 273 2.22 -11.99 7.07
C PRO A 273 2.11 -10.52 6.65
N ALA A 274 2.69 -10.19 5.49
CA ALA A 274 2.60 -8.85 4.93
C ALA A 274 1.12 -8.42 4.76
N PRO A 275 0.76 -7.17 5.09
CA PRO A 275 -0.59 -6.67 4.88
C PRO A 275 -0.94 -6.72 3.37
N VAL A 276 -2.21 -7.02 3.05
CA VAL A 276 -2.73 -6.77 1.70
C VAL A 276 -2.66 -5.28 1.43
N ALA A 277 -2.37 -4.92 0.18
CA ALA A 277 -2.29 -3.55 -0.29
C ALA A 277 -3.52 -2.70 0.10
N ALA A 278 -3.42 -1.39 -0.06
CA ALA A 278 -4.41 -0.41 0.40
C ALA A 278 -5.62 -0.19 -0.55
N VAL A 279 -6.87 -0.23 -0.07
CA VAL A 279 -7.98 0.48 -0.75
C VAL A 279 -7.64 1.96 -0.72
N ASN A 280 -7.52 2.55 -1.90
CA ASN A 280 -7.45 4.00 -2.09
C ASN A 280 -8.81 4.61 -1.73
N LEU A 281 -8.84 5.43 -0.70
CA LEU A 281 -9.95 6.34 -0.44
C LEU A 281 -9.40 7.71 0.03
N PRO A 282 -10.06 8.85 -0.32
CA PRO A 282 -9.50 10.23 -0.47
C PRO A 282 -8.79 10.87 0.75
N ALA A 283 -8.31 12.11 0.67
CA ALA A 283 -7.68 12.80 1.81
C ALA A 283 -8.66 13.77 2.49
N ALA A 284 -8.55 13.98 3.82
CA ALA A 284 -9.20 15.11 4.51
C ALA A 284 -8.34 15.79 5.60
N THR A 285 -7.92 17.01 5.24
CA THR A 285 -7.79 18.28 5.99
C THR A 285 -6.93 18.41 7.25
N GLY A 286 -5.73 18.95 7.03
CA GLY A 286 -5.15 20.06 7.80
C GLY A 286 -4.06 20.73 6.95
N PRO A 287 -3.79 22.04 7.12
CA PRO A 287 -4.61 23.11 6.55
C PRO A 287 -4.81 22.96 5.02
N ALA A 288 -5.90 23.51 4.50
CA ALA A 288 -6.31 23.39 3.08
C ALA A 288 -5.35 24.06 2.09
N GLU A 289 -4.36 24.79 2.58
CA GLU A 289 -3.38 25.50 1.77
C GLU A 289 -2.04 25.16 2.41
N GLY A 290 -1.07 24.71 1.62
CA GLY A 290 0.31 24.78 2.08
C GLY A 290 0.65 26.23 2.44
N ASN A 291 1.83 26.47 3.01
CA ASN A 291 2.22 27.83 3.35
C ASN A 291 2.11 28.73 2.11
N GLU A 292 1.48 29.90 2.28
CA GLU A 292 1.35 30.92 1.24
C GLU A 292 0.58 30.48 -0.03
N GLY A 293 -0.34 29.52 0.10
CA GLY A 293 -1.21 29.09 -1.01
C GLY A 293 -0.58 28.06 -1.96
N ASN A 294 0.60 27.52 -1.63
CA ASN A 294 1.24 26.45 -2.40
C ASN A 294 1.10 25.09 -1.68
N PRO A 295 0.16 24.21 -2.07
CA PRO A 295 -0.03 22.92 -1.42
C PRO A 295 1.15 21.95 -1.57
N SER A 296 2.14 22.24 -2.44
CA SER A 296 3.37 21.44 -2.52
C SER A 296 4.29 21.62 -1.30
N THR A 297 4.15 22.69 -0.50
CA THR A 297 5.09 22.98 0.60
C THR A 297 5.13 21.90 1.67
N VAL A 298 4.08 21.08 1.79
CA VAL A 298 4.05 19.92 2.70
C VAL A 298 5.04 18.83 2.30
N TYR A 299 5.58 18.90 1.08
CA TYR A 299 6.56 17.97 0.52
C TYR A 299 7.95 18.59 0.41
N LEU A 300 8.19 19.77 0.99
CA LEU A 300 9.53 20.36 1.00
C LEU A 300 10.53 19.41 1.64
N SER A 301 11.62 19.18 0.93
CA SER A 301 12.67 18.28 1.32
C SER A 301 13.56 18.90 2.38
N THR A 302 13.93 18.12 3.40
CA THR A 302 15.07 18.42 4.28
C THR A 302 16.38 17.84 3.75
N ILE A 303 16.31 16.98 2.73
CA ILE A 303 17.47 16.46 2.01
C ILE A 303 17.99 17.55 1.09
N ASP A 304 19.28 17.87 1.23
CA ASP A 304 20.02 18.76 0.32
C ASP A 304 19.98 18.21 -1.12
N GLU A 305 19.60 19.08 -2.05
CA GLU A 305 19.40 18.71 -3.45
C GLU A 305 20.70 18.26 -4.12
N ASN A 306 21.81 18.96 -3.90
CA ASN A 306 23.09 18.61 -4.52
C ASN A 306 23.54 17.22 -4.07
N THR A 307 23.41 16.94 -2.76
CA THR A 307 23.68 15.63 -2.17
C THR A 307 22.80 14.53 -2.77
N PHE A 308 21.55 14.85 -3.08
CA PHE A 308 20.62 13.94 -3.74
C PHE A 308 21.02 13.70 -5.20
N VAL A 309 21.23 14.76 -5.98
CA VAL A 309 21.59 14.68 -7.41
C VAL A 309 22.93 13.96 -7.60
N ASP A 310 23.94 14.24 -6.77
CA ASP A 310 25.24 13.54 -6.76
C ASP A 310 25.09 12.04 -6.53
N ALA A 311 24.08 11.62 -5.77
CA ALA A 311 23.78 10.21 -5.55
C ALA A 311 23.02 9.61 -6.73
N VAL A 312 22.14 10.37 -7.37
CA VAL A 312 21.44 9.94 -8.60
C VAL A 312 22.46 9.69 -9.71
N ASP A 313 23.47 10.54 -9.86
CA ASP A 313 24.51 10.39 -10.89
C ASP A 313 25.36 9.11 -10.72
N LYS A 314 25.39 8.56 -9.50
CA LYS A 314 26.04 7.27 -9.18
C LYS A 314 25.08 6.09 -9.27
N ALA A 315 23.77 6.33 -9.35
CA ALA A 315 22.76 5.31 -9.54
C ALA A 315 22.66 4.91 -11.02
N SER A 316 21.99 3.79 -11.29
CA SER A 316 21.64 3.37 -12.64
C SER A 316 20.21 3.81 -12.95
N TRP A 317 20.06 4.74 -13.89
CA TRP A 317 18.77 5.31 -14.26
C TRP A 317 18.62 5.38 -15.77
N PHE A 318 17.37 5.55 -16.20
CA PHE A 318 17.05 5.92 -17.57
C PHE A 318 15.98 6.99 -17.59
N ASP A 319 15.98 7.80 -18.65
CA ASP A 319 14.98 8.84 -18.81
C ASP A 319 13.78 8.35 -19.64
N VAL A 320 12.60 8.86 -19.30
CA VAL A 320 11.34 8.69 -20.02
C VAL A 320 10.78 10.07 -20.36
N GLY A 321 10.47 10.30 -21.64
CA GLY A 321 10.09 11.62 -22.14
C GLY A 321 11.25 12.36 -22.82
N SER A 322 10.97 13.58 -23.27
CA SER A 322 11.95 14.38 -24.01
C SER A 322 13.01 14.97 -23.08
N ALA A 323 14.27 14.99 -23.52
CA ALA A 323 15.36 15.71 -22.84
C ALA A 323 15.13 17.23 -22.74
N THR A 324 14.24 17.79 -23.57
CA THR A 324 13.90 19.21 -23.60
C THR A 324 12.68 19.59 -22.73
N ALA A 325 12.10 18.63 -22.02
CA ALA A 325 10.97 18.93 -21.15
C ALA A 325 11.44 19.84 -19.99
N PRO A 326 10.65 20.88 -19.62
CA PRO A 326 11.08 21.87 -18.64
C PRO A 326 11.15 21.34 -17.21
N ASN A 327 10.37 20.30 -16.88
CA ASN A 327 10.36 19.68 -15.56
C ASN A 327 11.06 18.32 -15.58
N LEU A 328 11.87 18.04 -14.56
CA LEU A 328 12.51 16.74 -14.31
C LEU A 328 11.98 16.14 -13.00
N LEU A 329 11.36 14.96 -13.10
CA LEU A 329 10.97 14.14 -11.96
C LEU A 329 11.96 12.99 -11.80
N TYR A 330 12.58 12.87 -10.63
CA TYR A 330 13.28 11.65 -10.22
C TYR A 330 12.28 10.68 -9.60
N MET A 331 12.28 9.43 -10.07
CA MET A 331 11.37 8.41 -9.58
C MET A 331 12.13 7.12 -9.28
N VAL A 332 12.15 6.69 -8.01
CA VAL A 332 12.53 5.29 -7.71
C VAL A 332 11.29 4.43 -7.89
N ALA A 333 11.32 3.51 -8.84
CA ALA A 333 10.16 2.73 -9.25
C ALA A 333 10.44 1.23 -9.20
N ASP A 334 9.43 0.47 -8.78
CA ASP A 334 9.39 -0.99 -8.91
C ASP A 334 8.28 -1.35 -9.93
N PRO A 335 8.56 -2.21 -10.93
CA PRO A 335 7.61 -2.52 -12.02
C PRO A 335 6.48 -3.48 -11.62
N GLY A 336 6.51 -4.00 -10.39
CA GLY A 336 5.41 -4.71 -9.75
C GLY A 336 4.59 -3.83 -8.83
N CYS A 337 4.99 -2.58 -8.59
CA CYS A 337 4.37 -1.72 -7.58
C CYS A 337 3.12 -1.00 -8.10
N PRO A 338 1.93 -1.25 -7.53
CA PRO A 338 0.70 -0.58 -7.94
C PRO A 338 0.76 0.95 -7.79
N PHE A 339 1.45 1.46 -6.76
CA PHE A 339 1.58 2.89 -6.53
C PHE A 339 2.51 3.58 -7.54
N CYS A 340 3.51 2.86 -8.06
CA CYS A 340 4.33 3.33 -9.16
C CYS A 340 3.47 3.49 -10.42
N HIS A 341 2.61 2.50 -10.71
CA HIS A 341 1.68 2.56 -11.84
C HIS A 341 0.66 3.70 -11.68
N GLN A 342 0.17 3.95 -10.46
CA GLN A 342 -0.73 5.07 -10.20
C GLN A 342 -0.05 6.43 -10.46
N THR A 343 1.20 6.60 -10.02
CA THR A 343 1.95 7.82 -10.32
C THR A 343 2.19 7.95 -11.82
N TRP A 344 2.55 6.84 -12.49
CA TRP A 344 2.72 6.77 -13.93
C TRP A 344 1.46 7.23 -14.69
N ASP A 345 0.28 6.73 -14.33
CA ASP A 345 -1.01 7.13 -14.90
C ASP A 345 -1.31 8.63 -14.76
N TYR A 346 -0.88 9.22 -13.65
CA TYR A 346 -1.02 10.65 -13.43
C TYR A 346 -0.10 11.46 -14.35
N ILE A 347 1.17 11.07 -14.45
CA ILE A 347 2.21 11.88 -15.11
C ILE A 347 2.32 11.66 -16.63
N ARG A 348 1.83 10.53 -17.15
CA ARG A 348 1.89 10.18 -18.58
C ARG A 348 1.44 11.31 -19.54
N PRO A 349 0.31 12.01 -19.30
CA PRO A 349 -0.11 13.11 -20.17
C PRO A 349 0.92 14.24 -20.25
N PHE A 350 1.58 14.58 -19.13
CA PHE A 350 2.60 15.63 -19.09
C PHE A 350 3.86 15.22 -19.86
N ILE A 351 4.23 13.94 -19.83
CA ILE A 351 5.31 13.38 -20.65
C ILE A 351 4.94 13.49 -22.14
N ALA A 352 3.72 13.10 -22.50
CA ALA A 352 3.23 13.14 -23.88
C ALA A 352 3.17 14.57 -24.44
N SER A 353 2.86 15.57 -23.60
CA SER A 353 2.85 16.99 -23.97
C SER A 353 4.19 17.70 -23.82
N ASN A 354 5.31 16.98 -23.61
CA ASN A 354 6.65 17.56 -23.42
C ASN A 354 6.76 18.53 -22.22
N GLN A 355 5.91 18.38 -21.20
CA GLN A 355 5.94 19.17 -19.99
C GLN A 355 6.81 18.52 -18.89
N LEU A 356 7.00 17.20 -18.96
CA LEU A 356 7.73 16.43 -17.95
C LEU A 356 8.66 15.39 -18.59
N ARG A 357 9.88 15.30 -18.08
CA ARG A 357 10.76 14.13 -18.22
C ARG A 357 10.87 13.43 -16.88
N VAL A 358 10.90 12.10 -16.89
CA VAL A 358 11.06 11.28 -15.69
C VAL A 358 12.38 10.55 -15.76
N ARG A 359 13.23 10.71 -14.75
CA ARG A 359 14.41 9.89 -14.52
C ARG A 359 14.07 8.74 -13.60
N VAL A 360 13.96 7.55 -14.15
CA VAL A 360 13.57 6.34 -13.43
C VAL A 360 14.81 5.64 -12.89
N ILE A 361 14.89 5.50 -11.57
CA ILE A 361 15.84 4.64 -10.85
C ILE A 361 15.08 3.34 -10.54
N MET A 362 15.26 2.35 -11.41
CA MET A 362 14.50 1.10 -11.32
C MET A 362 15.02 0.22 -10.18
N ILE A 363 14.11 -0.31 -9.36
CA ILE A 363 14.40 -1.33 -8.36
C ILE A 363 13.49 -2.54 -8.54
N SER A 364 13.75 -3.57 -7.74
CA SER A 364 12.95 -4.79 -7.68
C SER A 364 12.96 -5.35 -6.25
N PHE A 365 11.98 -4.93 -5.47
CA PHE A 365 11.74 -5.39 -4.10
C PHE A 365 10.53 -6.30 -4.01
N LEU A 366 9.57 -6.16 -4.92
CA LEU A 366 8.36 -6.97 -4.90
C LEU A 366 8.57 -8.31 -5.60
N LYS A 367 7.90 -9.34 -5.08
CA LYS A 367 7.94 -10.69 -5.66
C LYS A 367 7.48 -10.63 -7.12
N GLY A 368 8.32 -11.13 -8.03
CA GLY A 368 8.05 -11.14 -9.47
C GLY A 368 8.44 -9.85 -10.19
N SER A 369 9.02 -8.86 -9.51
CA SER A 369 9.50 -7.62 -10.13
C SER A 369 10.84 -7.77 -10.83
N ASP A 370 11.74 -8.63 -10.33
CA ASP A 370 13.06 -8.87 -10.92
C ASP A 370 13.00 -9.12 -12.43
N PRO A 371 12.26 -10.11 -12.97
CA PRO A 371 12.24 -10.35 -14.41
C PRO A 371 11.68 -9.16 -15.20
N LYS A 372 10.77 -8.38 -14.62
CA LYS A 372 10.22 -7.18 -15.28
C LYS A 372 11.23 -6.05 -15.33
N ALA A 373 11.91 -5.79 -14.21
CA ALA A 373 12.92 -4.74 -14.08
C ALA A 373 14.09 -5.02 -15.03
N MET A 374 14.55 -6.27 -15.05
CA MET A 374 15.63 -6.74 -15.91
C MET A 374 15.27 -6.61 -17.40
N GLU A 375 14.08 -7.04 -17.82
CA GLU A 375 13.59 -6.88 -19.20
C GLU A 375 13.50 -5.40 -19.64
N ILE A 376 13.07 -4.50 -18.76
CA ILE A 376 13.02 -3.06 -19.05
C ILE A 376 14.43 -2.49 -19.16
N MET A 377 15.29 -2.72 -18.17
CA MET A 377 16.63 -2.15 -18.14
C MET A 377 17.55 -2.72 -19.23
N ALA A 378 17.38 -4.00 -19.57
CA ALA A 378 18.16 -4.64 -20.64
C ALA A 378 17.74 -4.17 -22.03
N SER A 379 16.61 -3.49 -22.18
CA SER A 379 16.19 -2.93 -23.46
C SER A 379 17.22 -1.93 -23.98
N PRO A 380 17.53 -1.90 -25.29
CA PRO A 380 18.35 -0.84 -25.88
C PRO A 380 17.76 0.57 -25.71
N LYS A 381 16.44 0.66 -25.45
CA LYS A 381 15.72 1.91 -25.20
C LYS A 381 14.82 1.73 -23.96
N PRO A 382 15.41 1.70 -22.75
CA PRO A 382 14.68 1.35 -21.53
C PRO A 382 13.52 2.31 -21.23
N GLY A 383 13.65 3.60 -21.55
CA GLY A 383 12.56 4.56 -21.40
C GLY A 383 11.35 4.28 -22.30
N ILE A 384 11.59 3.87 -23.55
CA ILE A 384 10.52 3.46 -24.47
C ILE A 384 9.90 2.14 -24.00
N ARG A 385 10.73 1.19 -23.57
CA ARG A 385 10.22 -0.09 -23.04
C ARG A 385 9.36 0.13 -21.80
N TYR A 386 9.75 1.04 -20.91
CA TYR A 386 8.97 1.43 -19.74
C TYR A 386 7.60 2.02 -20.11
N MET A 387 7.54 2.85 -21.16
CA MET A 387 6.27 3.36 -21.69
C MET A 387 5.40 2.27 -22.30
N GLU A 388 5.98 1.40 -23.13
CA GLU A 388 5.27 0.29 -23.79
C GLU A 388 4.67 -0.69 -22.79
N THR A 389 5.37 -0.94 -21.68
CA THR A 389 4.91 -1.86 -20.63
C THR A 389 4.02 -1.20 -19.59
N ASP A 390 3.66 0.08 -19.78
CA ASP A 390 2.89 0.87 -18.84
C ASP A 390 3.51 0.84 -17.43
N ALA A 391 4.77 1.27 -17.36
CA ALA A 391 5.63 1.24 -16.16
C ALA A 391 5.91 -0.16 -15.57
N GLY A 392 5.66 -1.23 -16.32
CA GLY A 392 5.83 -2.62 -15.88
C GLY A 392 4.52 -3.35 -15.53
N ALA A 393 3.39 -2.65 -15.57
CA ALA A 393 2.07 -3.23 -15.36
C ALA A 393 1.70 -4.25 -16.45
N ARG A 394 2.18 -4.03 -17.68
CA ARG A 394 1.82 -4.78 -18.90
C ARG A 394 3.05 -5.18 -19.68
N MET A 395 3.87 -6.09 -19.14
CA MET A 395 5.11 -6.53 -19.78
C MET A 395 4.93 -7.09 -21.20
N GLY A 396 3.78 -7.72 -21.46
CA GLY A 396 3.54 -8.46 -22.70
C GLY A 396 4.54 -9.61 -22.85
N THR A 397 4.85 -9.99 -24.09
CA THR A 397 5.88 -10.99 -24.39
C THR A 397 7.27 -10.40 -24.11
N PRO A 398 8.18 -11.13 -23.44
CA PRO A 398 9.58 -10.72 -23.29
C PRO A 398 10.22 -10.45 -24.65
N LYS A 399 10.95 -9.35 -24.76
CA LYS A 399 11.67 -8.92 -25.97
C LYS A 399 13.17 -9.18 -25.86
N ILE A 400 13.69 -9.37 -24.64
CA ILE A 400 15.09 -9.68 -24.38
C ILE A 400 15.20 -11.13 -23.91
N ASP A 401 16.19 -11.87 -24.42
CA ASP A 401 16.46 -13.24 -23.97
C ASP A 401 16.95 -13.22 -22.51
N PRO A 402 16.19 -13.82 -21.56
CA PRO A 402 16.58 -13.87 -20.15
C PRO A 402 17.89 -14.62 -19.89
N ASN A 403 18.34 -15.44 -20.85
CA ASN A 403 19.58 -16.20 -20.73
C ASN A 403 20.82 -15.44 -21.22
N SER A 404 20.64 -14.32 -21.93
CA SER A 404 21.75 -13.52 -22.46
C SER A 404 22.59 -12.89 -21.34
N ASP A 405 23.88 -12.73 -21.58
CA ASP A 405 24.80 -12.10 -20.61
C ASP A 405 24.42 -10.64 -20.34
N HIS A 406 23.94 -9.94 -21.37
CA HIS A 406 23.44 -8.56 -21.25
C HIS A 406 22.22 -8.47 -20.34
N TYR A 407 21.25 -9.39 -20.47
CA TYR A 407 20.11 -9.42 -19.55
C TYR A 407 20.58 -9.65 -18.12
N LYS A 408 21.42 -10.65 -17.88
CA LYS A 408 21.92 -10.99 -16.54
C LYS A 408 22.76 -9.87 -15.91
N SER A 409 23.50 -9.10 -16.70
CA SER A 409 24.33 -8.00 -16.18
C SER A 409 23.50 -6.88 -15.53
N MET A 410 22.22 -6.75 -15.89
CA MET A 410 21.30 -5.76 -15.29
C MET A 410 21.08 -5.97 -13.79
N ALA A 411 21.35 -7.15 -13.24
CA ALA A 411 21.21 -7.41 -11.81
C ALA A 411 22.16 -6.54 -10.98
N GLY A 412 23.36 -6.26 -11.50
CA GLY A 412 24.32 -5.34 -10.86
C GLY A 412 23.81 -3.91 -10.80
N HIS A 413 23.09 -3.46 -11.83
CA HIS A 413 22.46 -2.13 -11.87
C HIS A 413 21.30 -2.02 -10.86
N LEU A 414 20.45 -3.06 -10.74
CA LEU A 414 19.40 -3.09 -9.73
C LEU A 414 19.98 -3.10 -8.32
N LEU A 415 21.05 -3.86 -8.09
CA LEU A 415 21.75 -3.89 -6.80
C LEU A 415 22.40 -2.52 -6.48
N ASN A 416 22.99 -1.84 -7.46
CA ASN A 416 23.51 -0.49 -7.28
C ASN A 416 22.40 0.50 -6.88
N ASN A 417 21.22 0.37 -7.48
CA ASN A 417 20.06 1.18 -7.11
C ASN A 417 19.55 0.89 -5.70
N ARG A 418 19.76 -0.32 -5.15
CA ARG A 418 19.46 -0.59 -3.73
C ARG A 418 20.33 0.24 -2.77
N LYS A 419 21.60 0.47 -3.11
CA LYS A 419 22.48 1.37 -2.32
C LYS A 419 21.95 2.81 -2.32
N PHE A 420 21.38 3.26 -3.43
CA PHE A 420 20.69 4.55 -3.48
C PHE A 420 19.48 4.58 -2.55
N THR A 421 18.64 3.53 -2.54
CA THR A 421 17.50 3.46 -1.62
C THR A 421 17.92 3.41 -0.15
N GLU A 422 18.99 2.71 0.18
CA GLU A 422 19.54 2.65 1.54
C GLU A 422 20.03 4.03 1.99
N LYS A 423 20.80 4.75 1.14
CA LYS A 423 21.36 6.07 1.44
C LYS A 423 20.30 7.09 1.86
N PHE A 424 19.13 7.05 1.24
CA PHE A 424 18.04 8.01 1.51
C PHE A 424 16.90 7.43 2.37
N SER A 425 17.10 6.22 2.91
CA SER A 425 16.09 5.49 3.69
C SER A 425 14.75 5.44 2.94
N ILE A 426 14.81 4.94 1.70
CA ILE A 426 13.65 4.74 0.82
C ILE A 426 13.12 3.33 1.09
N GLU A 427 12.09 3.25 1.94
CA GLU A 427 11.49 1.98 2.38
C GLU A 427 10.34 1.51 1.48
N GLY A 428 9.92 2.33 0.52
CA GLY A 428 8.79 2.06 -0.35
C GLY A 428 8.85 2.81 -1.67
N THR A 429 8.09 2.32 -2.66
CA THR A 429 7.98 2.93 -3.98
C THR A 429 6.54 3.36 -4.27
N PRO A 430 6.33 4.43 -5.06
CA PRO A 430 7.36 5.24 -5.69
C PRO A 430 8.00 6.21 -4.72
N PHE A 431 9.31 6.42 -4.83
CA PHE A 431 9.92 7.63 -4.30
C PHE A 431 9.90 8.68 -5.41
N LEU A 432 9.46 9.90 -5.09
CA LEU A 432 9.35 11.00 -6.03
C LEU A 432 10.17 12.18 -5.55
N ALA A 433 10.92 12.81 -6.45
CA ALA A 433 11.59 14.06 -6.16
C ALA A 433 11.64 14.98 -7.38
N TYR A 434 11.48 16.28 -7.18
CA TYR A 434 11.68 17.27 -8.23
C TYR A 434 12.06 18.62 -7.63
N GLN A 435 12.71 19.46 -8.43
CA GLN A 435 12.97 20.86 -8.12
C GLN A 435 11.98 21.73 -8.90
N ASP A 436 11.38 22.73 -8.26
CA ASP A 436 10.55 23.71 -8.97
C ASP A 436 11.39 24.83 -9.62
N LYS A 437 10.70 25.76 -10.29
CA LYS A 437 11.33 26.91 -10.96
C LYS A 437 12.01 27.89 -10.02
N ASP A 438 11.65 27.88 -8.73
CA ASP A 438 12.16 28.77 -7.69
C ASP A 438 13.32 28.11 -6.91
N GLY A 439 13.75 26.91 -7.34
CA GLY A 439 14.86 26.16 -6.76
C GLY A 439 14.48 25.36 -5.51
N GLN A 440 13.19 25.26 -5.18
CA GLN A 440 12.74 24.49 -4.03
C GLN A 440 12.68 23.01 -4.38
N PHE A 441 13.17 22.17 -3.47
CA PHE A 441 13.25 20.73 -3.68
C PHE A 441 12.14 20.00 -2.92
N TYR A 442 11.39 19.16 -3.63
CA TYR A 442 10.22 18.45 -3.11
C TYR A 442 10.44 16.95 -3.16
N ILE A 443 10.10 16.24 -2.09
CA ILE A 443 10.23 14.78 -1.98
C ILE A 443 8.94 14.16 -1.45
N SER A 444 8.58 13.00 -2.02
CA SER A 444 7.62 12.07 -1.43
C SER A 444 8.22 10.67 -1.35
N LYS A 445 8.20 10.09 -0.14
CA LYS A 445 8.62 8.70 0.13
C LYS A 445 7.42 7.77 0.07
N GLY A 446 6.98 7.45 -1.13
CA GLY A 446 5.72 6.77 -1.42
C GLY A 446 4.81 7.62 -2.31
N LEU A 447 3.64 7.08 -2.64
CA LEU A 447 2.61 7.83 -3.34
C LEU A 447 2.18 9.03 -2.49
N PRO A 448 2.28 10.27 -3.01
CA PRO A 448 1.74 11.44 -2.32
C PRO A 448 0.24 11.30 -2.11
N ALA A 449 -0.26 11.76 -0.96
CA ALA A 449 -1.70 11.80 -0.66
C ALA A 449 -2.52 12.52 -1.75
N SER A 450 -1.93 13.53 -2.39
CA SER A 450 -2.46 14.13 -3.61
C SER A 450 -1.32 14.40 -4.59
N LEU A 451 -1.35 13.71 -5.73
CA LEU A 451 -0.41 13.97 -6.83
C LEU A 451 -0.57 15.39 -7.37
N ALA A 452 -1.79 15.94 -7.41
CA ALA A 452 -2.03 17.31 -7.84
C ALA A 452 -1.42 18.34 -6.87
N ALA A 453 -1.49 18.09 -5.56
CA ALA A 453 -0.82 18.92 -4.56
C ALA A 453 0.70 18.78 -4.64
N PHE A 454 1.20 17.55 -4.77
CA PHE A 454 2.63 17.29 -4.90
C PHE A 454 3.22 18.00 -6.12
N PHE A 455 2.52 18.00 -7.25
CA PHE A 455 2.97 18.59 -8.51
C PHE A 455 2.54 20.05 -8.74
N HIS A 456 1.92 20.69 -7.74
CA HIS A 456 1.42 22.05 -7.88
C HIS A 456 2.55 23.05 -8.18
N ALA A 457 3.67 22.99 -7.46
CA ALA A 457 4.82 23.89 -7.67
C ALA A 457 5.49 23.69 -9.04
N ALA A 458 5.44 22.48 -9.61
CA ALA A 458 5.88 22.20 -10.98
C ALA A 458 4.87 22.63 -12.06
N ASN A 459 3.69 23.15 -11.67
CA ASN A 459 2.56 23.43 -12.56
C ASN A 459 2.09 22.20 -13.38
N LEU A 460 2.27 20.98 -12.83
CA LEU A 460 1.85 19.71 -13.44
C LEU A 460 0.56 19.19 -12.79
N LYS A 461 -0.48 20.02 -12.86
CA LYS A 461 -1.83 19.73 -12.33
C LYS A 461 -2.79 19.35 -13.46
N LYS A 462 -3.64 18.36 -13.20
CA LYS A 462 -4.70 17.94 -14.13
C LYS A 462 -5.91 18.86 -14.06
#